data_AF-A0A814YWL3-F1
#
_entry.id   AF-A0A814YWL3-F1
#
_cell.length_a   1.000
_cell.length_b   1.000
_cell.length_c   1.000
_cell.angle_alpha   90.00
_cell.angle_beta   90.00
_cell.angle_gamma   90.00
#
_symmetry.space_group_name_H-M   'P 1'
#
loop_
_entity.id
_entity.type
_entity.pdbx_description
1 polymer ?
#
loop_
_entity_poly.entity_id
_entity_poly.type
_entity_poly.pdbx_seq_one_letter_code
_entity_poly.pdbx_strand_id
1 'polypeptide(L)'
;MTLNSILKIVDISSVKDRRQSDVVKNKCDSLMKEVKLLSTSINNLGSSSDTTIVEDLNYEDMQVFILGLKQLVSESDHSEKIRLLTICPEWWNRRDVVYHFDVTEWEARTAMKLRETSGVLSFCENKQDRGQITASTIEKVLEHYQDDSISRQSSNVKDVIQLKLADGTKIPKPCRIMLVSVTEAFENFKTFSSIVQQSVTSTDFVKKIVCSDTNLVCMNGTCLTCKNKSPSTELPNLYPMNLNEDVSWMTWAKVDNKIDIQKITGSVENLLKAMDEQWNKYLLHAFVTSEQFGFIKTLKESIGLYQAIIQMDFTENFSLDFQNEI
;
A
#
# COMPACT_ATOMS: atom_id res chain seq x y z
N MET A 1 18.10 26.73 31.23
CA MET A 1 16.94 26.60 32.15
C MET A 1 17.46 26.24 33.53
N THR A 2 17.15 27.04 34.56
CA THR A 2 17.62 26.76 35.93
C THR A 2 16.84 25.60 36.54
N LEU A 3 17.48 24.77 37.38
CA LEU A 3 16.90 23.58 38.02
C LEU A 3 15.58 23.86 38.78
N ASN A 4 15.41 25.10 39.25
CA ASN A 4 14.19 25.59 39.91
C ASN A 4 12.97 25.64 38.98
N SER A 5 13.17 25.65 37.66
CA SER A 5 12.09 25.58 36.66
C SER A 5 11.48 24.18 36.56
N ILE A 6 12.27 23.13 36.78
CA ILE A 6 11.82 21.72 36.65
C ILE A 6 11.01 21.29 37.89
N LEU A 7 11.37 21.79 39.07
CA LEU A 7 10.63 21.54 40.33
C LEU A 7 9.21 22.12 40.33
N LYS A 8 8.88 23.07 39.45
CA LYS A 8 7.51 23.59 39.29
C LYS A 8 6.60 22.71 38.40
N ILE A 9 7.16 21.82 37.60
CA ILE A 9 6.38 20.97 36.67
C ILE A 9 5.74 19.79 37.40
N VAL A 10 6.26 19.41 38.57
CA VAL A 10 5.67 18.38 39.41
C VAL A 10 4.98 19.06 40.59
N ASP A 11 3.68 19.35 40.45
CA ASP A 11 2.87 19.90 41.53
C ASP A 11 2.57 18.81 42.58
N ILE A 12 3.53 18.62 43.50
CA ILE A 12 3.48 17.65 44.61
C ILE A 12 2.39 18.01 45.64
N SER A 13 1.73 19.17 45.50
CA SER A 13 0.65 19.60 46.40
C SER A 13 -0.65 18.76 46.27
N SER A 14 -0.81 17.98 45.20
CA SER A 14 -2.03 17.19 44.94
C SER A 14 -2.05 15.76 45.51
N VAL A 15 -0.96 15.31 46.14
CA VAL A 15 -0.86 13.94 46.67
C VAL A 15 -1.59 13.84 48.02
N LYS A 16 -2.77 13.20 48.02
CA LYS A 16 -3.67 13.05 49.19
C LYS A 16 -3.11 12.18 50.33
N ASP A 17 -1.95 11.55 50.17
CA ASP A 17 -1.41 10.61 51.14
C ASP A 17 0.04 10.94 51.52
N ARG A 18 0.22 11.52 52.72
CA ARG A 18 1.53 12.03 53.21
C ARG A 18 2.64 10.98 53.15
N ARG A 19 2.30 9.69 53.33
CA ARG A 19 3.28 8.60 53.33
C ARG A 19 3.87 8.30 51.94
N GLN A 20 3.12 8.49 50.85
CA GLN A 20 3.66 8.31 49.50
C GLN A 20 4.53 9.49 49.06
N SER A 21 4.21 10.71 49.51
CA SER A 21 5.01 11.92 49.21
C SER A 21 6.43 11.82 49.79
N ASP A 22 6.57 11.35 51.03
CA ASP A 22 7.88 11.20 51.68
C ASP A 22 8.76 10.12 51.01
N VAL A 23 8.16 9.04 50.54
CA VAL A 23 8.87 7.97 49.82
C VAL A 23 9.39 8.47 48.47
N VAL A 24 8.59 9.22 47.73
CA VAL A 24 8.99 9.81 46.45
C VAL A 24 10.10 10.85 46.66
N LYS A 25 10.00 11.67 47.70
CA LYS A 25 11.00 12.68 48.04
C LYS A 25 12.35 12.07 48.40
N ASN A 26 12.36 11.05 49.26
CA ASN A 26 13.58 10.34 49.65
C ASN A 26 14.25 9.63 48.47
N LYS A 27 13.46 9.10 47.52
CA LYS A 27 13.99 8.47 46.31
C LYS A 27 14.60 9.50 45.35
N CYS A 28 13.97 10.67 45.25
CA CYS A 28 14.48 11.79 44.46
C CYS A 28 15.80 12.33 45.03
N ASP A 29 15.91 12.45 46.36
CA ASP A 29 17.14 12.88 47.03
C ASP A 29 18.28 11.86 46.87
N SER A 30 17.96 10.56 46.88
CA SER A 30 18.94 9.50 46.61
C SER A 30 19.49 9.57 45.18
N LEU A 31 18.61 9.74 44.18
CA LEU A 31 19.00 9.88 42.78
C LEU A 31 19.82 11.15 42.54
N MET A 32 19.47 12.26 43.19
CA MET A 32 20.25 13.51 43.12
C MET A 32 21.66 13.35 43.68
N LYS A 33 21.83 12.49 44.70
CA LYS A 33 23.14 12.19 45.28
C LYS A 33 24.01 11.35 44.34
N GLU A 34 23.42 10.39 43.63
CA GLU A 34 24.10 9.57 42.60
C GLU A 34 24.52 10.40 41.39
N VAL A 35 23.64 11.27 40.87
CA VAL A 35 23.97 12.17 39.75
C VAL A 35 25.11 13.10 40.12
N LYS A 36 25.14 13.59 41.37
CA LYS A 36 26.22 14.46 41.84
C LYS A 36 27.56 13.73 41.91
N LEU A 37 27.57 12.48 42.36
CA LEU A 37 28.76 11.63 42.37
C LEU A 37 29.29 11.36 40.96
N LEU A 38 28.41 11.05 40.00
CA LEU A 38 28.78 10.87 38.60
C LEU A 38 29.38 12.15 37.99
N SER A 39 28.81 13.32 38.31
CA SER A 39 29.36 14.60 37.81
C SER A 39 30.78 14.87 38.31
N THR A 40 31.08 14.52 39.57
CA THR A 40 32.44 14.63 40.12
C THR A 40 33.41 13.63 39.51
N SER A 41 32.96 12.41 39.16
CA SER A 41 33.81 11.43 38.47
C SER A 41 34.15 11.86 37.03
N ILE A 42 33.23 12.48 36.31
CA ILE A 42 33.45 13.00 34.95
C ILE A 42 34.47 14.14 34.96
N ASN A 43 34.37 15.06 35.92
CA ASN A 43 35.31 16.18 36.02
C ASN A 43 36.74 15.75 36.40
N ASN A 44 36.89 14.61 37.08
CA ASN A 44 38.19 14.06 37.44
C ASN A 44 38.87 13.25 36.32
N LEU A 45 38.16 12.93 35.23
CA LEU A 45 38.71 12.26 34.04
C LEU A 45 39.27 13.27 33.01
N GLY A 46 39.06 14.58 33.21
CA GLY A 46 39.47 15.66 32.30
C GLY A 46 40.93 16.12 32.42
N SER A 47 41.80 15.42 33.15
CA SER A 47 43.21 15.78 33.28
C SER A 47 44.14 14.61 32.97
N SER A 48 44.07 14.10 31.74
CA SER A 48 45.19 13.41 31.09
C SER A 48 45.07 13.63 29.59
N SER A 49 46.09 14.27 29.05
CA SER A 49 46.30 14.65 27.66
C SER A 49 46.22 13.49 26.67
N ASP A 50 45.41 13.63 25.62
CA ASP A 50 45.80 13.25 24.25
C ASP A 50 45.00 14.07 23.23
N THR A 51 45.73 14.86 22.46
CA THR A 51 45.21 15.88 21.53
C THR A 51 44.73 15.22 20.25
N THR A 52 43.51 14.71 20.26
CA THR A 52 42.73 14.54 19.02
C THR A 52 41.76 15.70 18.98
N ILE A 53 41.96 16.65 18.06
CA ILE A 53 40.97 17.70 17.81
C ILE A 53 39.76 17.00 17.20
N VAL A 54 38.84 16.56 18.06
CA VAL A 54 37.45 16.32 17.67
C VAL A 54 36.88 17.72 17.55
N GLU A 55 36.77 18.24 16.32
CA GLU A 55 35.90 19.38 16.08
C GLU A 55 34.48 18.89 16.39
N ASP A 56 34.03 19.14 17.62
CA ASP A 56 32.67 18.87 18.03
C ASP A 56 31.74 19.64 17.09
N LEU A 57 30.91 18.92 16.33
CA LEU A 57 29.85 19.51 15.51
C LEU A 57 29.01 20.43 16.40
N ASN A 58 29.08 21.73 16.15
CA ASN A 58 28.35 22.70 16.96
C ASN A 58 26.85 22.57 16.66
N TYR A 59 26.01 22.88 17.65
CA TYR A 59 24.56 22.86 17.51
C TYR A 59 24.08 23.71 16.32
N GLU A 60 24.77 24.81 16.05
CA GLU A 60 24.48 25.69 14.92
C GLU A 60 24.66 25.01 13.56
N ASP A 61 25.71 24.20 13.41
CA ASP A 61 25.99 23.48 12.16
C ASP A 61 24.91 22.43 11.88
N MET A 62 24.39 21.78 12.93
CA MET A 62 23.26 20.85 12.82
C MET A 62 21.97 21.57 12.41
N GLN A 63 21.72 22.78 12.91
CA GLN A 63 20.55 23.56 12.52
C GLN A 63 20.61 23.97 11.05
N VAL A 64 21.77 24.43 10.57
CA VAL A 64 21.98 24.77 9.15
C VAL A 64 21.75 23.54 8.27
N PHE A 65 22.26 22.37 8.67
CA PHE A 65 22.07 21.12 7.95
C PHE A 65 20.58 20.71 7.86
N ILE A 66 19.86 20.70 8.97
CA ILE A 66 18.43 20.34 9.00
C ILE A 66 17.61 21.32 8.18
N LEU A 67 17.93 22.62 8.24
CA LEU A 67 17.25 23.63 7.45
C LEU A 67 17.48 23.42 5.93
N GLY A 68 18.71 23.12 5.52
CA GLY A 68 19.03 22.82 4.12
C GLY A 68 18.32 21.56 3.62
N LEU A 69 18.28 20.50 4.43
CA LEU A 69 17.51 19.29 4.11
C LEU A 69 16.01 19.59 4.00
N LYS A 70 15.46 20.42 4.88
CA LYS A 70 14.05 20.80 4.82
C LYS A 70 13.70 21.50 3.51
N GLN A 71 14.55 22.44 3.08
CA GLN A 71 14.38 23.11 1.80
C GLN A 71 14.42 22.10 0.65
N LEU A 72 15.41 21.19 0.63
CA LEU A 72 15.54 20.20 -0.42
C LEU A 72 14.33 19.26 -0.49
N VAL A 73 13.81 18.82 0.66
CA VAL A 73 12.59 18.01 0.74
C VAL A 73 11.40 18.79 0.20
N SER A 74 11.28 20.09 0.45
CA SER A 74 10.16 20.89 -0.06
C SER A 74 10.15 21.03 -1.58
N GLU A 75 11.32 21.10 -2.21
CA GLU A 75 11.49 21.29 -3.67
C GLU A 75 11.50 19.96 -4.46
N SER A 76 11.62 18.84 -3.76
CA SER A 76 11.79 17.51 -4.37
C SER A 76 10.46 16.84 -4.76
N ASP A 77 10.56 15.87 -5.67
CA ASP A 77 9.44 14.98 -6.00
C ASP A 77 9.13 14.01 -4.84
N HIS A 78 7.96 13.39 -4.87
CA HIS A 78 7.50 12.54 -3.76
C HIS A 78 8.42 11.34 -3.49
N SER A 79 9.03 10.75 -4.51
CA SER A 79 9.97 9.63 -4.34
C SER A 79 11.25 10.09 -3.64
N GLU A 80 11.79 11.23 -4.07
CA GLU A 80 12.98 11.83 -3.52
C GLU A 80 12.75 12.38 -2.11
N LYS A 81 11.56 12.91 -1.81
CA LYS A 81 11.15 13.26 -0.43
C LYS A 81 11.31 12.07 0.51
N ILE A 82 10.73 10.93 0.16
CA ILE A 82 10.83 9.71 0.98
C ILE A 82 12.29 9.28 1.12
N ARG A 83 13.08 9.35 0.04
CA ARG A 83 14.51 9.03 0.06
C ARG A 83 15.28 9.94 1.02
N LEU A 84 15.10 11.24 0.95
CA LEU A 84 15.76 12.23 1.80
C LEU A 84 15.36 12.07 3.26
N LEU A 85 14.08 11.79 3.55
CA LEU A 85 13.59 11.56 4.90
C LEU A 85 14.20 10.32 5.57
N THR A 86 14.79 9.37 4.83
CA THR A 86 15.52 8.23 5.41
C THR A 86 16.79 8.66 6.18
N ILE A 87 17.30 9.87 5.94
CA ILE A 87 18.50 10.43 6.59
C ILE A 87 18.20 10.88 8.03
N CYS A 88 16.92 11.06 8.40
CA CYS A 88 16.55 11.55 9.73
C CYS A 88 17.20 10.73 10.86
N PRO A 89 17.54 11.32 12.02
CA PRO A 89 18.16 10.56 13.12
C PRO A 89 17.30 9.38 13.62
N GLU A 90 17.94 8.32 14.13
CA GLU A 90 17.24 7.11 14.61
C GLU A 90 16.36 7.36 15.82
N TRP A 91 16.71 8.35 16.63
CA TRP A 91 15.96 8.73 17.82
C TRP A 91 14.74 9.61 17.51
N TRP A 92 14.51 9.99 16.25
CA TRP A 92 13.30 10.71 15.86
C TRP A 92 12.13 9.75 15.66
N ASN A 93 11.00 10.06 16.30
CA ASN A 93 9.76 9.37 16.04
C ASN A 93 9.04 9.96 14.81
N ARG A 94 8.00 9.27 14.32
CA ARG A 94 7.22 9.72 13.14
C ARG A 94 6.72 11.17 13.26
N ARG A 95 6.30 11.60 14.46
CA ARG A 95 5.77 12.95 14.69
C ARG A 95 6.87 14.00 14.66
N ASP A 96 8.06 13.66 15.15
CA ASP A 96 9.22 14.55 15.10
C ASP A 96 9.62 14.84 13.66
N VAL A 97 9.65 13.80 12.81
CA VAL A 97 9.92 13.95 11.36
C VAL A 97 8.87 14.85 10.70
N VAL A 98 7.58 14.60 10.97
CA VAL A 98 6.47 15.44 10.48
C VAL A 98 6.62 16.89 10.91
N TYR A 99 6.92 17.12 12.19
CA TYR A 99 7.06 18.46 12.76
C TYR A 99 8.26 19.23 12.17
N HIS A 100 9.41 18.58 12.04
CA HIS A 100 10.63 19.23 11.55
C HIS A 100 10.58 19.48 10.04
N PHE A 101 10.09 18.52 9.24
CA PHE A 101 10.11 18.59 7.78
C PHE A 101 8.82 19.11 7.13
N ASP A 102 7.73 19.28 7.89
CA ASP A 102 6.41 19.69 7.36
C ASP A 102 5.89 18.73 6.27
N VAL A 103 5.95 17.44 6.58
CA VAL A 103 5.56 16.33 5.69
C VAL A 103 4.38 15.56 6.25
N THR A 104 3.70 14.77 5.43
CA THR A 104 2.59 13.92 5.90
C THR A 104 3.09 12.78 6.80
N GLU A 105 2.24 12.33 7.73
CA GLU A 105 2.56 11.17 8.58
C GLU A 105 2.81 9.90 7.73
N TRP A 106 2.16 9.80 6.58
CA TRP A 106 2.37 8.72 5.63
C TRP A 106 3.79 8.75 5.02
N GLU A 107 4.29 9.92 4.60
CA GLU A 107 5.66 10.07 4.05
C GLU A 107 6.71 9.71 5.12
N ALA A 108 6.55 10.24 6.34
CA ALA A 108 7.42 9.93 7.47
C ALA A 108 7.45 8.43 7.79
N ARG A 109 6.27 7.78 7.86
CA ARG A 109 6.16 6.33 8.11
C ARG A 109 6.82 5.52 6.99
N THR A 110 6.64 5.93 5.74
CA THR A 110 7.17 5.22 4.57
C THR A 110 8.68 5.32 4.52
N ALA A 111 9.25 6.49 4.79
CA ALA A 111 10.69 6.71 4.85
C ALA A 111 11.34 5.91 5.99
N MET A 112 10.75 5.90 7.20
CA MET A 112 11.27 5.10 8.31
C MET A 112 11.25 3.60 7.98
N LYS A 113 10.15 3.10 7.41
CA LYS A 113 10.06 1.70 6.98
C LYS A 113 11.08 1.37 5.88
N LEU A 114 11.26 2.26 4.91
CA LEU A 114 12.24 2.10 3.83
C LEU A 114 13.66 2.04 4.38
N ARG A 115 13.97 2.88 5.38
CA ARG A 115 15.26 2.85 6.06
C ARG A 115 15.50 1.53 6.77
N GLU A 116 14.51 1.04 7.51
CA GLU A 116 14.60 -0.25 8.21
C GLU A 116 14.82 -1.42 7.25
N THR A 117 14.16 -1.42 6.09
CA THR A 117 14.25 -2.52 5.12
C THR A 117 15.46 -2.43 4.21
N SER A 118 15.82 -1.22 3.77
CA SER A 118 16.71 -1.01 2.62
C SER A 118 17.90 -0.10 2.93
N GLY A 119 17.92 0.59 4.08
CA GLY A 119 19.00 1.48 4.50
C GLY A 119 18.76 2.98 4.23
N VAL A 120 19.75 3.79 4.61
CA VAL A 120 19.72 5.25 4.40
C VAL A 120 19.97 5.58 2.92
N LEU A 121 19.23 6.56 2.39
CA LEU A 121 19.23 7.01 1.00
C LEU A 121 18.80 5.97 -0.04
N SER A 122 18.04 4.95 0.38
CA SER A 122 17.52 3.94 -0.53
C SER A 122 16.40 4.49 -1.41
N PHE A 123 16.36 4.05 -2.67
CA PHE A 123 15.32 4.44 -3.61
C PHE A 123 14.01 3.73 -3.28
N CYS A 124 12.89 4.45 -3.45
CA CYS A 124 11.59 3.83 -3.42
C CYS A 124 11.44 2.90 -4.63
N GLU A 125 11.30 1.60 -4.40
CA GLU A 125 10.89 0.68 -5.46
C GLU A 125 9.46 1.00 -5.88
N ASN A 126 9.28 1.42 -7.14
CA ASN A 126 7.96 1.54 -7.72
C ASN A 126 7.34 0.14 -7.82
N LYS A 127 6.46 -0.21 -6.89
CA LYS A 127 5.69 -1.48 -6.88
C LYS A 127 4.74 -1.64 -8.08
N GLN A 128 4.78 -0.72 -9.03
CA GLN A 128 3.97 -0.73 -10.25
C GLN A 128 4.70 -1.36 -11.45
N ASP A 129 5.77 -2.13 -11.24
CA ASP A 129 6.27 -2.94 -12.34
C ASP A 129 5.28 -4.08 -12.59
N ARG A 130 4.28 -3.83 -13.44
CA ARG A 130 3.23 -4.77 -13.87
C ARG A 130 3.78 -5.90 -14.76
N GLY A 131 5.04 -6.29 -14.55
CA GLY A 131 5.82 -7.14 -15.42
C GLY A 131 6.16 -6.46 -16.75
N GLN A 132 7.32 -6.80 -17.30
CA GLN A 132 7.62 -6.47 -18.68
C GLN A 132 6.67 -7.25 -19.60
N ILE A 133 6.03 -6.54 -20.54
CA ILE A 133 5.22 -7.18 -21.57
C ILE A 133 6.12 -8.16 -22.34
N THR A 134 5.72 -9.42 -22.42
CA THR A 134 6.53 -10.43 -23.14
C THR A 134 6.62 -10.06 -24.63
N ALA A 135 7.76 -10.33 -25.26
CA ALA A 135 7.95 -10.08 -26.69
C ALA A 135 6.87 -10.77 -27.55
N SER A 136 6.41 -11.96 -27.13
CA SER A 136 5.32 -12.68 -27.81
C SER A 136 3.97 -11.95 -27.76
N THR A 137 3.68 -11.26 -26.65
CA THR A 137 2.46 -10.47 -26.52
C THR A 137 2.53 -9.23 -27.40
N ILE A 138 3.70 -8.59 -27.46
CA ILE A 138 3.92 -7.41 -28.33
C ILE A 138 3.69 -7.78 -29.79
N GLU A 139 4.22 -8.91 -30.24
CA GLU A 139 4.04 -9.38 -31.62
C GLU A 139 2.57 -9.61 -31.96
N LYS A 140 1.82 -10.29 -31.09
CA LYS A 140 0.37 -10.50 -31.27
C LYS A 140 -0.43 -9.19 -31.28
N VAL A 141 -0.07 -8.23 -30.42
CA VAL A 141 -0.72 -6.91 -30.40
C VAL A 141 -0.44 -6.16 -31.70
N LEU A 142 0.79 -6.25 -32.22
CA LEU A 142 1.17 -5.64 -33.48
C LEU A 142 0.45 -6.28 -34.68
N GLU A 143 0.31 -7.61 -34.69
CA GLU A 143 -0.45 -8.35 -35.71
C GLU A 143 -1.92 -7.92 -35.70
N HIS A 144 -2.55 -7.92 -34.53
CA HIS A 144 -3.94 -7.48 -34.36
C HIS A 144 -4.15 -6.02 -34.75
N TYR A 145 -3.20 -5.14 -34.43
CA TYR A 145 -3.25 -3.74 -34.85
C TYR A 145 -3.08 -3.59 -36.37
N GLN A 146 -2.30 -4.46 -37.02
CA GLN A 146 -2.07 -4.42 -38.47
C GLN A 146 -3.22 -5.01 -39.30
N ASP A 147 -4.20 -5.63 -38.67
CA ASP A 147 -5.40 -6.12 -39.34
C ASP A 147 -6.24 -4.94 -39.88
N ASP A 148 -6.54 -4.97 -41.19
CA ASP A 148 -7.30 -3.95 -41.92
C ASP A 148 -8.79 -3.86 -41.52
N SER A 149 -9.27 -4.80 -40.70
CA SER A 149 -10.56 -4.75 -40.03
C SER A 149 -10.54 -3.92 -38.74
N ILE A 150 -9.38 -3.78 -38.09
CA ILE A 150 -9.20 -3.07 -36.81
C ILE A 150 -8.64 -1.68 -37.04
N SER A 151 -7.61 -1.54 -37.88
CA SER A 151 -7.03 -0.26 -38.26
C SER A 151 -6.67 -0.26 -39.73
N ARG A 152 -6.76 0.89 -40.42
CA ARG A 152 -6.36 1.01 -41.82
C ARG A 152 -5.25 2.03 -41.99
N GLN A 153 -4.31 1.73 -42.87
CA GLN A 153 -3.28 2.69 -43.24
C GLN A 153 -3.89 3.90 -43.95
N SER A 154 -3.51 5.11 -43.53
CA SER A 154 -3.90 6.32 -44.25
C SER A 154 -3.26 6.33 -45.64
N SER A 155 -4.06 6.63 -46.67
CA SER A 155 -3.58 6.80 -48.04
C SER A 155 -2.95 8.18 -48.27
N ASN A 156 -3.01 9.08 -47.29
CA ASN A 156 -2.53 10.44 -47.40
C ASN A 156 -1.02 10.52 -47.15
N VAL A 157 -0.29 11.09 -48.11
CA VAL A 157 1.17 11.27 -48.05
C VAL A 157 1.61 12.14 -46.89
N LYS A 158 0.73 13.02 -46.37
CA LYS A 158 1.03 13.87 -45.20
C LYS A 158 0.95 13.12 -43.88
N ASP A 159 0.27 11.98 -43.82
CA ASP A 159 0.06 11.21 -42.59
C ASP A 159 1.18 10.18 -42.41
N VAL A 160 2.43 10.66 -42.39
CA VAL A 160 3.64 9.84 -42.27
C VAL A 160 4.50 10.39 -41.14
N ILE A 161 4.77 9.53 -40.15
CA ILE A 161 5.62 9.85 -39.00
C ILE A 161 7.04 9.33 -39.25
N GLN A 162 8.05 10.12 -38.89
CA GLN A 162 9.45 9.72 -38.99
C GLN A 162 9.90 9.04 -37.68
N LEU A 163 10.13 7.73 -37.71
CA LEU A 163 10.66 6.99 -36.56
C LEU A 163 12.18 7.04 -36.58
N LYS A 164 12.79 7.42 -35.46
CA LYS A 164 14.25 7.36 -35.27
C LYS A 164 14.61 6.02 -34.63
N LEU A 165 15.38 5.21 -35.34
CA LEU A 165 15.91 3.95 -34.82
C LEU A 165 17.08 4.19 -33.86
N ALA A 166 17.46 3.16 -33.10
CA ALA A 166 18.61 3.20 -32.19
C ALA A 166 19.91 3.59 -32.91
N ASP A 167 20.03 3.18 -34.18
CA ASP A 167 21.19 3.46 -35.05
C ASP A 167 21.18 4.89 -35.64
N GLY A 168 20.22 5.74 -35.25
CA GLY A 168 20.12 7.14 -35.68
C GLY A 168 19.45 7.36 -37.04
N THR A 169 19.20 6.30 -37.81
CA THR A 169 18.47 6.33 -39.08
C THR A 169 17.00 6.70 -38.86
N LYS A 170 16.44 7.51 -39.76
CA LYS A 170 15.01 7.88 -39.76
C LYS A 170 14.27 7.06 -40.83
N ILE A 171 13.23 6.35 -40.42
CA ILE A 171 12.36 5.61 -41.33
C ILE A 171 10.96 6.25 -41.38
N PRO A 172 10.40 6.51 -42.57
CA PRO A 172 9.02 6.96 -42.70
C PRO A 172 8.07 5.80 -42.38
N LYS A 173 7.17 5.98 -41.41
CA LYS A 173 6.09 5.04 -41.10
C LYS A 173 4.73 5.73 -41.29
N PRO A 174 3.87 5.22 -42.20
CA PRO A 174 2.55 5.79 -42.42
C PRO A 174 1.66 5.58 -41.19
N CYS A 175 0.85 6.57 -40.85
CA CYS A 175 -0.15 6.48 -39.79
C CYS A 175 -1.22 5.46 -40.17
N ARG A 176 -1.71 4.72 -39.16
CA ARG A 176 -2.92 3.89 -39.30
C ARG A 176 -4.04 4.52 -38.46
N ILE A 177 -5.24 4.53 -39.02
CA ILE A 177 -6.46 5.05 -38.41
C ILE A 177 -7.23 3.86 -37.84
N MET A 178 -7.60 3.92 -36.58
CA MET A 178 -8.44 2.90 -35.95
C MET A 178 -9.85 2.96 -36.52
N LEU A 179 -10.37 1.83 -36.98
CA LEU A 179 -11.75 1.69 -37.47
C LEU A 179 -12.75 1.40 -36.34
N VAL A 180 -12.24 0.91 -35.21
CA VAL A 180 -13.00 0.59 -33.99
C VAL A 180 -12.42 1.39 -32.81
N SER A 181 -13.19 1.53 -31.74
CA SER A 181 -12.68 2.15 -30.51
C SER A 181 -11.55 1.31 -29.90
N VAL A 182 -10.70 1.93 -29.06
CA VAL A 182 -9.62 1.21 -28.36
C VAL A 182 -10.18 0.11 -27.46
N THR A 183 -11.36 0.33 -26.86
CA THR A 183 -12.05 -0.66 -26.03
C THR A 183 -12.49 -1.87 -26.84
N GLU A 184 -13.16 -1.65 -27.98
CA GLU A 184 -13.59 -2.73 -28.88
C GLU A 184 -12.39 -3.47 -29.49
N ALA A 185 -11.34 -2.75 -29.88
CA ALA A 185 -10.10 -3.35 -30.35
C ALA A 185 -9.49 -4.28 -29.30
N PHE A 186 -9.56 -3.90 -28.02
CA PHE A 186 -9.06 -4.70 -26.92
C PHE A 186 -9.94 -5.92 -26.63
N GLU A 187 -11.26 -5.82 -26.76
CA GLU A 187 -12.17 -6.97 -26.65
C GLU A 187 -11.98 -7.97 -27.79
N ASN A 188 -11.80 -7.46 -29.02
CA ASN A 188 -11.43 -8.27 -30.17
C ASN A 188 -10.06 -8.91 -29.97
N PHE A 189 -9.09 -8.16 -29.43
CA PHE A 189 -7.77 -8.69 -29.11
C PHE A 189 -7.85 -9.77 -28.04
N LYS A 190 -8.69 -9.60 -27.00
CA LYS A 190 -8.96 -10.66 -26.02
C LYS A 190 -9.48 -11.89 -26.72
N THR A 191 -10.47 -11.76 -27.60
CA THR A 191 -11.03 -12.92 -28.33
C THR A 191 -9.99 -13.59 -29.24
N PHE A 192 -9.20 -12.80 -29.97
CA PHE A 192 -8.09 -13.23 -30.82
C PHE A 192 -6.97 -13.93 -30.02
N SER A 193 -6.63 -13.38 -28.86
CA SER A 193 -5.64 -13.93 -27.93
C SER A 193 -6.17 -15.05 -27.06
N SER A 194 -7.49 -15.21 -26.91
CA SER A 194 -8.15 -16.24 -26.06
C SER A 194 -7.98 -17.67 -26.57
N ILE A 195 -7.34 -17.89 -27.72
CA ILE A 195 -6.77 -19.20 -28.07
C ILE A 195 -5.60 -19.56 -27.13
N VAL A 196 -5.03 -18.58 -26.41
CA VAL A 196 -3.95 -18.74 -25.44
C VAL A 196 -4.26 -17.90 -24.19
N GLN A 197 -4.77 -18.55 -23.15
CA GLN A 197 -5.13 -18.05 -21.80
C GLN A 197 -6.57 -17.52 -21.63
N GLN A 198 -7.48 -18.44 -21.29
CA GLN A 198 -8.71 -18.09 -20.57
C GLN A 198 -8.32 -17.37 -19.27
N SER A 199 -8.56 -16.06 -19.22
CA SER A 199 -8.64 -15.35 -17.95
C SER A 199 -9.91 -15.83 -17.25
N VAL A 200 -9.77 -16.83 -16.38
CA VAL A 200 -10.88 -17.32 -15.55
C VAL A 200 -11.24 -16.19 -14.60
N THR A 201 -12.43 -15.61 -14.77
CA THR A 201 -12.91 -14.60 -13.84
C THR A 201 -13.33 -15.25 -12.53
N SER A 202 -13.34 -14.49 -11.44
CA SER A 202 -13.74 -15.00 -10.12
C SER A 202 -15.19 -15.50 -10.10
N THR A 203 -16.06 -14.95 -10.95
CA THR A 203 -17.44 -15.40 -11.17
C THR A 203 -17.51 -16.73 -11.90
N ASP A 204 -16.65 -16.98 -12.89
CA ASP A 204 -16.56 -18.29 -13.57
C ASP A 204 -16.15 -19.39 -12.61
N PHE A 205 -15.30 -19.07 -11.62
CA PHE A 205 -14.90 -19.99 -10.59
C PHE A 205 -16.07 -20.40 -9.68
N VAL A 206 -16.87 -19.44 -9.21
CA VAL A 206 -18.07 -19.71 -8.41
C VAL A 206 -19.03 -20.65 -9.14
N LYS A 207 -19.32 -20.37 -10.42
CA LYS A 207 -20.22 -21.18 -11.27
C LYS A 207 -19.78 -22.64 -11.41
N LYS A 208 -18.48 -22.93 -11.29
CA LYS A 208 -17.96 -24.31 -11.36
C LYS A 208 -18.18 -25.09 -10.05
N ILE A 209 -18.28 -24.41 -8.91
CA ILE A 209 -18.42 -25.05 -7.60
C ILE A 209 -19.90 -25.13 -7.19
N VAL A 210 -20.66 -24.03 -7.30
CA VAL A 210 -22.07 -24.00 -6.88
C VAL A 210 -23.01 -24.48 -7.98
N CYS A 211 -24.18 -24.99 -7.61
CA CYS A 211 -25.18 -25.44 -8.60
C CYS A 211 -25.80 -24.28 -9.40
N SER A 212 -25.92 -23.10 -8.78
CA SER A 212 -26.50 -21.90 -9.38
C SER A 212 -25.97 -20.68 -8.63
N ASP A 213 -25.43 -19.71 -9.37
CA ASP A 213 -24.89 -18.44 -8.89
C ASP A 213 -25.97 -17.37 -8.64
N THR A 214 -27.18 -17.60 -9.15
CA THR A 214 -28.37 -16.74 -8.93
C THR A 214 -29.24 -17.22 -7.77
N ASN A 215 -28.97 -18.40 -7.21
CA ASN A 215 -29.74 -18.95 -6.10
C ASN A 215 -29.10 -18.62 -4.76
N LEU A 216 -29.83 -17.89 -3.90
CA LEU A 216 -29.37 -17.50 -2.57
C LEU A 216 -28.99 -18.69 -1.69
N VAL A 217 -29.67 -19.84 -1.77
CA VAL A 217 -29.38 -21.02 -0.95
C VAL A 217 -28.01 -21.62 -1.32
N CYS A 218 -27.69 -21.64 -2.61
CA CYS A 218 -26.37 -22.03 -3.12
C CYS A 218 -25.29 -21.05 -2.66
N MET A 219 -25.55 -19.75 -2.83
CA MET A 219 -24.58 -18.68 -2.53
C MET A 219 -24.44 -18.37 -1.03
N ASN A 220 -25.35 -18.87 -0.19
CA ASN A 220 -25.24 -18.81 1.26
C ASN A 220 -24.63 -20.09 1.87
N GLY A 221 -24.16 -21.05 1.04
CA GLY A 221 -23.51 -22.27 1.51
C GLY A 221 -24.43 -23.30 2.17
N THR A 222 -25.75 -23.19 2.01
CA THR A 222 -26.75 -24.07 2.67
C THR A 222 -27.39 -25.09 1.72
N CYS A 223 -27.06 -25.05 0.44
CA CYS A 223 -27.58 -25.97 -0.57
C CYS A 223 -27.15 -27.42 -0.32
N LEU A 224 -28.10 -28.36 -0.25
CA LEU A 224 -27.82 -29.77 0.02
C LEU A 224 -26.86 -30.43 -0.99
N THR A 225 -26.83 -29.94 -2.23
CA THR A 225 -26.04 -30.51 -3.32
C THR A 225 -24.61 -29.97 -3.36
N CYS A 226 -24.40 -28.67 -3.13
CA CYS A 226 -23.08 -28.03 -3.24
C CYS A 226 -22.47 -27.58 -1.91
N LYS A 227 -23.15 -27.71 -0.76
CA LYS A 227 -22.62 -27.32 0.56
C LYS A 227 -21.30 -27.99 0.95
N ASN A 228 -21.04 -29.19 0.42
CA ASN A 228 -19.83 -29.95 0.71
C ASN A 228 -18.71 -29.68 -0.30
N LYS A 229 -18.97 -28.83 -1.31
CA LYS A 229 -17.98 -28.44 -2.31
C LYS A 229 -17.28 -27.18 -1.87
N SER A 230 -15.97 -27.16 -1.99
CA SER A 230 -15.12 -26.06 -1.59
C SER A 230 -13.94 -25.91 -2.56
N PRO A 231 -13.24 -24.77 -2.55
CA PRO A 231 -12.02 -24.59 -3.33
C PRO A 231 -11.04 -25.76 -3.20
N SER A 232 -10.77 -26.26 -1.98
CA SER A 232 -9.82 -27.37 -1.79
C SER A 232 -10.25 -28.68 -2.42
N THR A 233 -11.56 -28.95 -2.51
CA THR A 233 -12.08 -30.20 -3.11
C THR A 233 -12.21 -30.10 -4.61
N GLU A 234 -12.60 -28.95 -5.15
CA GLU A 234 -12.91 -28.81 -6.58
C GLU A 234 -11.70 -28.35 -7.41
N LEU A 235 -10.85 -27.46 -6.89
CA LEU A 235 -9.75 -26.89 -7.67
C LEU A 235 -8.73 -27.94 -8.15
N PRO A 236 -8.25 -28.87 -7.32
CA PRO A 236 -7.29 -29.89 -7.78
C PRO A 236 -7.87 -30.82 -8.85
N ASN A 237 -9.19 -31.02 -8.85
CA ASN A 237 -9.90 -31.83 -9.84
C ASN A 237 -10.07 -31.07 -11.17
N LEU A 238 -10.29 -29.76 -11.11
CA LEU A 238 -10.46 -28.91 -12.29
C LEU A 238 -9.12 -28.53 -12.93
N TYR A 239 -8.08 -28.38 -12.12
CA TYR A 239 -6.76 -27.92 -12.51
C TYR A 239 -5.71 -28.77 -11.79
N PRO A 240 -5.08 -29.73 -12.49
CA PRO A 240 -4.00 -30.52 -11.91
C PRO A 240 -2.89 -29.59 -11.38
N MET A 241 -2.66 -29.64 -10.07
CA MET A 241 -1.73 -28.75 -9.36
C MET A 241 -0.91 -29.53 -8.34
N ASN A 242 0.29 -29.05 -8.04
CA ASN A 242 1.14 -29.63 -7.01
C ASN A 242 0.79 -29.03 -5.64
N LEU A 243 0.11 -29.81 -4.79
CA LEU A 243 -0.34 -29.36 -3.47
C LEU A 243 0.82 -29.01 -2.52
N ASN A 244 2.00 -29.56 -2.76
CA ASN A 244 3.20 -29.33 -1.95
C ASN A 244 4.05 -28.16 -2.43
N GLU A 245 3.65 -27.47 -3.50
CA GLU A 245 4.39 -26.33 -4.02
C GLU A 245 4.31 -25.14 -3.05
N ASP A 246 5.44 -24.49 -2.82
CA ASP A 246 5.51 -23.31 -1.95
C ASP A 246 4.95 -22.07 -2.65
N VAL A 247 4.01 -21.41 -1.98
CA VAL A 247 3.33 -20.21 -2.45
C VAL A 247 3.27 -19.16 -1.34
N SER A 248 3.05 -17.91 -1.73
CA SER A 248 2.83 -16.82 -0.79
C SER A 248 1.55 -16.07 -1.13
N TRP A 249 0.72 -15.79 -0.13
CA TRP A 249 -0.53 -15.06 -0.26
C TRP A 249 -0.68 -14.01 0.83
N MET A 250 -1.65 -13.11 0.66
CA MET A 250 -1.95 -12.05 1.61
C MET A 250 -3.27 -12.33 2.31
N THR A 251 -3.35 -12.05 3.60
CA THR A 251 -4.62 -12.12 4.36
C THR A 251 -4.75 -10.95 5.33
N TRP A 252 -6.00 -10.56 5.62
CA TRP A 252 -6.29 -9.59 6.65
C TRP A 252 -6.29 -10.28 8.02
N ALA A 253 -5.41 -9.83 8.93
CA ALA A 253 -5.31 -10.36 10.27
C ALA A 253 -5.40 -9.23 11.30
N LYS A 254 -5.97 -9.53 12.47
CA LYS A 254 -6.04 -8.59 13.58
C LYS A 254 -4.76 -8.72 14.42
N VAL A 255 -3.88 -7.73 14.35
CA VAL A 255 -2.63 -7.63 15.12
C VAL A 255 -2.75 -6.43 16.04
N ASP A 256 -2.56 -6.63 17.35
CA ASP A 256 -2.60 -5.55 18.35
C ASP A 256 -3.85 -4.66 18.24
N ASN A 257 -5.01 -5.29 18.09
CA ASN A 257 -6.31 -4.64 17.89
C ASN A 257 -6.47 -3.80 16.60
N LYS A 258 -5.51 -3.85 15.68
CA LYS A 258 -5.59 -3.23 14.35
C LYS A 258 -5.70 -4.30 13.27
N ILE A 259 -6.46 -4.00 12.23
CA ILE A 259 -6.55 -4.87 11.05
C ILE A 259 -5.36 -4.51 10.15
N ASP A 260 -4.51 -5.48 9.85
CA ASP A 260 -3.35 -5.31 8.97
C ASP A 260 -3.26 -6.46 7.95
N ILE A 261 -2.64 -6.19 6.81
CA ILE A 261 -2.40 -7.20 5.78
C ILE A 261 -1.10 -7.93 6.10
N GLN A 262 -1.20 -9.24 6.32
CA GLN A 262 -0.05 -10.10 6.51
C GLN A 262 0.25 -10.91 5.25
N LYS A 263 1.54 -11.03 4.94
CA LYS A 263 2.04 -11.97 3.95
C LYS A 263 2.28 -13.32 4.62
N ILE A 264 1.59 -14.35 4.16
CA ILE A 264 1.77 -15.74 4.59
C ILE A 264 2.52 -16.48 3.49
N THR A 265 3.43 -17.35 3.89
CA THR A 265 4.14 -18.30 3.01
C THR A 265 3.82 -19.71 3.47
N GLY A 266 3.50 -20.61 2.55
CA GLY A 266 3.18 -22.01 2.84
C GLY A 266 2.88 -22.78 1.56
N SER A 267 2.42 -24.02 1.68
CA SER A 267 2.09 -24.84 0.51
C SER A 267 0.78 -24.42 -0.17
N VAL A 268 0.57 -24.85 -1.41
CA VAL A 268 -0.72 -24.73 -2.13
C VAL A 268 -1.86 -25.35 -1.31
N GLU A 269 -1.63 -26.46 -0.61
CA GLU A 269 -2.63 -27.05 0.29
C GLU A 269 -3.06 -26.07 1.40
N ASN A 270 -2.12 -25.35 2.00
CA ASN A 270 -2.42 -24.38 3.05
C ASN A 270 -3.21 -23.18 2.50
N LEU A 271 -2.89 -22.73 1.28
CA LEU A 271 -3.65 -21.70 0.59
C LEU A 271 -5.11 -22.14 0.36
N LEU A 272 -5.31 -23.36 -0.13
CA LEU A 272 -6.66 -23.88 -0.38
C LEU A 272 -7.50 -23.97 0.90
N LYS A 273 -6.91 -24.40 2.02
CA LYS A 273 -7.59 -24.39 3.33
C LYS A 273 -7.97 -22.97 3.76
N ALA A 274 -7.07 -22.00 3.58
CA ALA A 274 -7.36 -20.60 3.89
C ALA A 274 -8.48 -20.04 2.99
N MET A 275 -8.58 -20.49 1.74
CA MET A 275 -9.70 -20.13 0.85
C MET A 275 -11.02 -20.74 1.35
N ASP A 276 -11.03 -22.00 1.75
CA ASP A 276 -12.24 -22.68 2.26
C ASP A 276 -12.82 -21.95 3.48
N GLU A 277 -11.97 -21.46 4.38
CA GLU A 277 -12.39 -20.70 5.57
C GLU A 277 -13.16 -19.41 5.23
N GLN A 278 -12.83 -18.78 4.10
CA GLN A 278 -13.51 -17.56 3.63
C GLN A 278 -14.60 -17.86 2.59
N TRP A 279 -14.73 -19.09 2.13
CA TRP A 279 -15.53 -19.44 0.96
C TRP A 279 -17.00 -19.03 1.10
N ASN A 280 -17.65 -19.37 2.21
CA ASN A 280 -19.07 -19.04 2.41
C ASN A 280 -19.30 -17.53 2.50
N LYS A 281 -18.38 -16.78 3.12
CA LYS A 281 -18.45 -15.31 3.18
C LYS A 281 -18.27 -14.71 1.78
N TYR A 282 -17.33 -15.26 1.02
CA TYR A 282 -17.07 -14.84 -0.35
C TYR A 282 -18.26 -15.10 -1.26
N LEU A 283 -18.91 -16.28 -1.19
CA LEU A 283 -20.11 -16.59 -1.96
C LEU A 283 -21.23 -15.58 -1.66
N LEU A 284 -21.50 -15.30 -0.39
CA LEU A 284 -22.53 -14.34 -0.01
C LEU A 284 -22.19 -12.93 -0.53
N HIS A 285 -20.94 -12.51 -0.37
CA HIS A 285 -20.47 -11.23 -0.89
C HIS A 285 -20.62 -11.12 -2.41
N ALA A 286 -20.24 -12.17 -3.15
CA ALA A 286 -20.37 -12.21 -4.61
C ALA A 286 -21.84 -12.11 -5.06
N PHE A 287 -22.74 -12.82 -4.38
CA PHE A 287 -24.18 -12.74 -4.65
C PHE A 287 -24.74 -11.34 -4.38
N VAL A 288 -24.49 -10.80 -3.17
CA VAL A 288 -24.97 -9.47 -2.79
C VAL A 288 -24.45 -8.39 -3.75
N THR A 289 -23.18 -8.44 -4.12
CA THR A 289 -22.57 -7.48 -5.03
C THR A 289 -23.19 -7.56 -6.43
N SER A 290 -23.44 -8.78 -6.92
CA SER A 290 -24.11 -8.99 -8.22
C SER A 290 -25.55 -8.49 -8.22
N GLU A 291 -26.33 -8.79 -7.19
CA GLU A 291 -27.72 -8.34 -7.03
C GLU A 291 -27.80 -6.81 -6.88
N GLN A 292 -26.93 -6.21 -6.06
CA GLN A 292 -26.84 -4.76 -5.90
C GLN A 292 -26.50 -4.08 -7.23
N PHE A 293 -25.52 -4.62 -7.96
CA PHE A 293 -25.16 -4.09 -9.27
C PHE A 293 -26.31 -4.20 -10.27
N GLY A 294 -26.98 -5.35 -10.33
CA GLY A 294 -28.15 -5.58 -11.18
C GLY A 294 -29.27 -4.59 -10.87
N PHE A 295 -29.60 -4.41 -9.59
CA PHE A 295 -30.62 -3.47 -9.14
C PHE A 295 -30.27 -2.02 -9.50
N ILE A 296 -29.03 -1.59 -9.26
CA ILE A 296 -28.56 -0.25 -9.62
C ILE A 296 -28.62 -0.03 -11.12
N LYS A 297 -28.27 -1.04 -11.93
CA LYS A 297 -28.36 -0.97 -13.39
C LYS A 297 -29.80 -0.74 -13.83
N THR A 298 -30.76 -1.51 -13.32
CA THR A 298 -32.19 -1.30 -13.60
C THR A 298 -32.66 0.08 -13.17
N LEU A 299 -32.24 0.55 -11.99
CA LEU A 299 -32.58 1.90 -11.54
C LEU A 299 -32.04 2.99 -12.47
N LYS A 300 -30.81 2.86 -12.97
CA LYS A 300 -30.21 3.80 -13.93
C LYS A 300 -31.00 3.85 -15.24
N GLU A 301 -31.58 2.75 -15.66
CA GLU A 301 -32.42 2.67 -16.87
C GLU A 301 -33.82 3.25 -16.64
N SER A 302 -34.35 3.20 -15.41
CA SER A 302 -35.71 3.66 -15.08
C SER A 302 -35.80 5.07 -14.48
N ILE A 303 -34.67 5.77 -14.29
CA ILE A 303 -34.62 7.04 -13.56
C ILE A 303 -35.24 8.20 -14.35
N GLY A 304 -36.05 9.03 -13.69
CA GLY A 304 -36.67 10.22 -14.31
C GLY A 304 -35.72 11.43 -14.41
N LEU A 305 -36.09 12.42 -15.23
CA LEU A 305 -35.33 13.66 -15.52
C LEU A 305 -34.91 14.49 -14.29
N TYR A 306 -35.53 14.28 -13.14
CA TYR A 306 -35.29 15.03 -11.90
C TYR A 306 -34.95 14.13 -10.71
N GLN A 307 -34.43 12.94 -10.97
CA GLN A 307 -34.01 11.99 -9.94
C GLN A 307 -32.52 11.69 -10.09
N ALA A 308 -31.85 11.40 -8.98
CA ALA A 308 -30.45 11.00 -8.94
C ALA A 308 -30.30 9.74 -8.08
N ILE A 309 -29.38 8.85 -8.47
CA ILE A 309 -29.00 7.67 -7.69
C ILE A 309 -27.69 7.99 -6.98
N ILE A 310 -27.70 7.84 -5.65
CA ILE A 310 -26.51 7.97 -4.82
C ILE A 310 -26.15 6.57 -4.33
N GLN A 311 -25.02 6.06 -4.81
CA GLN A 311 -24.42 4.83 -4.29
C GLN A 311 -23.32 5.21 -3.31
N MET A 312 -23.49 4.84 -2.04
CA MET A 312 -22.51 5.09 -0.99
C MET A 312 -21.88 3.77 -0.57
N ASP A 313 -20.55 3.73 -0.53
CA ASP A 313 -19.80 2.62 0.05
C ASP A 313 -19.37 3.01 1.46
N PHE A 314 -20.00 2.40 2.47
CA PHE A 314 -19.61 2.58 3.86
C PHE A 314 -18.49 1.60 4.19
N THR A 315 -17.30 1.81 3.64
CA THR A 315 -16.10 1.12 4.11
C THR A 315 -15.72 1.66 5.50
N GLU A 316 -15.36 0.75 6.41
CA GLU A 316 -15.20 0.93 7.88
C GLU A 316 -14.08 1.90 8.33
N ASN A 317 -13.96 3.09 7.74
CA ASN A 317 -13.02 4.15 8.16
C ASN A 317 -13.67 5.54 8.22
N PHE A 318 -15.00 5.64 8.37
CA PHE A 318 -15.64 6.92 8.65
C PHE A 318 -15.74 7.13 10.16
N SER A 319 -14.80 7.89 10.72
CA SER A 319 -15.15 8.74 11.87
C SER A 319 -15.98 9.90 11.32
N LEU A 320 -17.25 9.97 11.69
CA LEU A 320 -18.11 11.13 11.41
C LEU A 320 -17.54 12.34 12.17
N ASP A 321 -16.67 13.12 11.52
CA ASP A 321 -16.05 14.33 12.10
C ASP A 321 -16.93 15.58 11.98
N PHE A 322 -18.12 15.49 11.37
CA PHE A 322 -19.02 16.63 11.24
C PHE A 322 -20.44 16.28 11.70
N GLN A 323 -20.65 16.39 13.01
CA GLN A 323 -21.96 16.59 13.60
C GLN A 323 -22.17 18.11 13.71
N ASN A 324 -23.00 18.69 12.83
CA ASN A 324 -23.47 20.08 12.79
C ASN A 324 -22.79 21.03 11.78
N GLU A 325 -23.03 20.83 10.49
CA GLU A 325 -23.12 21.96 9.56
C GLU A 325 -24.48 21.90 8.87
N ILE A 326 -25.29 22.94 9.09
CA ILE A 326 -26.52 23.28 8.34
C ILE A 326 -26.14 24.39 7.36
#